data_AF-A0A2E2EHP3-F1
#
_entry.id   AF-A0A2E2EHP3-F1
#
_cell.length_a   1.000
_cell.length_b   1.000
_cell.length_c   1.000
_cell.angle_alpha   90.00
_cell.angle_beta   90.00
_cell.angle_gamma   90.00
#
_symmetry.space_group_name_H-M   'P 1'
#
loop_
_entity.id
_entity.type
_entity.pdbx_description
1 polymer ?
#
loop_
_entity_poly.entity_id
_entity_poly.type
_entity_poly.pdbx_seq_one_letter_code
_entity_poly.pdbx_strand_id
1 'polypeptide(L)'
;MVIFLIARVAFTLYFADQSFLEQNYHDILTAFYMGWKYDTLVISYLIIPIFFLFILLALIGNQKIFLWSRFPLRAYFLFFSLLIPLILISDLGFYSFFQDHINILFFGLFEDDTSALIESIYKNYPLVEALILFTLYAFFSFYCSLKIFPKGSLKSYFFLRGSLLKFSGISILGFILLFGGARGGYGDLVLSPKYSDFSKSEFINQMAINGVIALDKTIRVRVRNNRKDFNLAKAMGYENDIHEAFADYLGIDVSLTDQGQLINLIKRKTS
;
A
#
# COMPACT_ATOMS: atom_id res chain seq x y z
N MET A 1 11.25 -2.16 4.98
CA MET A 1 12.18 -1.95 3.86
C MET A 1 12.53 -3.27 3.21
N VAL A 2 13.24 -4.16 3.91
CA VAL A 2 13.69 -5.43 3.34
C VAL A 2 12.55 -6.25 2.72
N ILE A 3 11.41 -6.37 3.41
CA ILE A 3 10.25 -7.13 2.90
C ILE A 3 9.67 -6.51 1.61
N PHE A 4 9.56 -5.18 1.54
CA PHE A 4 9.10 -4.50 0.34
C PHE A 4 10.07 -4.69 -0.83
N LEU A 5 11.38 -4.62 -0.55
CA LEU A 5 12.41 -4.87 -1.56
C LEU A 5 12.34 -6.31 -2.07
N ILE A 6 12.23 -7.30 -1.17
CA ILE A 6 12.07 -8.71 -1.54
C ILE A 6 10.81 -8.89 -2.39
N ALA A 7 9.67 -8.31 -2.00
CA ALA A 7 8.43 -8.39 -2.76
C ALA A 7 8.56 -7.77 -4.15
N ARG A 8 9.23 -6.61 -4.29
CA ARG A 8 9.47 -5.96 -5.59
C ARG A 8 10.42 -6.75 -6.48
N VAL A 9 11.48 -7.32 -5.91
CA VAL A 9 12.39 -8.22 -6.63
C VAL A 9 11.63 -9.46 -7.09
N ALA A 10 10.83 -10.07 -6.21
CA ALA A 10 10.00 -11.22 -6.56
C ALA A 10 8.99 -10.89 -7.67
N PHE A 11 8.30 -9.74 -7.57
CA PHE A 11 7.40 -9.23 -8.60
C PHE A 11 8.11 -9.12 -9.96
N THR A 12 9.28 -8.47 -9.96
CA THR A 12 10.05 -8.22 -11.19
C THR A 12 10.50 -9.53 -11.83
N LEU A 13 11.06 -10.45 -11.04
CA LEU A 13 11.58 -11.72 -11.55
C LEU A 13 10.47 -12.70 -11.96
N TYR A 14 9.28 -12.60 -11.37
CA TYR A 14 8.18 -13.51 -11.66
C TYR A 14 7.38 -13.07 -12.90
N PHE A 15 7.22 -11.76 -13.13
CA PHE A 15 6.37 -11.24 -14.20
C PHE A 15 7.13 -10.66 -15.40
N ALA A 16 8.44 -10.38 -15.28
CA ALA A 16 9.23 -9.82 -16.38
C ALA A 16 10.07 -10.89 -17.09
N ASP A 17 10.06 -10.86 -18.42
CA ASP A 17 10.95 -11.67 -19.25
C ASP A 17 12.39 -11.13 -19.24
N GLN A 18 13.37 -12.03 -19.39
CA GLN A 18 14.79 -11.67 -19.38
C GLN A 18 15.14 -10.64 -20.47
N SER A 19 14.59 -10.78 -21.67
CA SER A 19 14.79 -9.84 -22.77
C SER A 19 14.21 -8.46 -22.47
N PHE A 20 13.08 -8.41 -21.77
CA PHE A 20 12.45 -7.16 -21.34
C PHE A 20 13.30 -6.44 -20.30
N LEU A 21 13.89 -7.18 -19.36
CA LEU A 21 14.78 -6.63 -18.32
C LEU A 21 16.04 -5.99 -18.93
N GLU A 22 16.65 -6.65 -19.91
CA GLU A 22 17.86 -6.16 -20.57
C GLU A 22 17.59 -4.89 -21.40
N GLN A 23 16.45 -4.82 -22.07
CA GLN A 23 16.07 -3.66 -22.89
C GLN A 23 15.68 -2.43 -22.06
N ASN A 24 15.10 -2.63 -20.87
CA ASN A 24 14.52 -1.54 -20.06
C ASN A 24 15.26 -1.31 -18.74
N TYR A 25 16.54 -1.68 -18.64
CA TYR A 25 17.31 -1.65 -17.40
C TYR A 25 17.27 -0.30 -16.66
N HIS A 26 17.42 0.82 -17.38
CA HIS A 26 17.41 2.15 -16.78
C HIS A 26 16.05 2.54 -16.19
N ASP A 27 14.97 2.21 -16.88
CA ASP A 27 13.61 2.47 -16.43
C ASP A 27 13.26 1.59 -15.22
N ILE A 28 13.74 0.35 -15.20
CA ILE A 28 13.60 -0.56 -14.05
C ILE A 28 14.36 -0.03 -12.85
N LEU A 29 15.61 0.42 -12.99
CA LEU A 29 16.34 1.07 -11.90
C LEU A 29 15.58 2.29 -11.34
N THR A 30 14.98 3.07 -12.23
CA THR A 30 14.14 4.21 -11.85
C THR A 30 12.90 3.75 -11.09
N ALA A 31 12.24 2.67 -11.52
CA ALA A 31 11.12 2.05 -10.82
C ALA A 31 11.50 1.56 -9.42
N PHE A 32 12.68 0.94 -9.27
CA PHE A 32 13.19 0.52 -7.97
C PHE A 32 13.50 1.70 -7.04
N TYR A 33 14.06 2.78 -7.58
CA TYR A 33 14.30 4.01 -6.82
C TYR A 33 12.99 4.67 -6.37
N MET A 34 12.02 4.82 -7.28
CA MET A 34 10.69 5.34 -6.96
C MET A 34 9.98 4.44 -5.96
N GLY A 35 10.07 3.13 -6.13
CA GLY A 35 9.52 2.14 -5.23
C GLY A 35 10.11 2.23 -3.82
N TRP A 36 11.42 2.42 -3.69
CA TRP A 36 12.04 2.65 -2.39
C TRP A 36 11.48 3.91 -1.69
N LYS A 37 11.18 4.97 -2.46
CA LYS A 37 10.52 6.18 -1.90
C LYS A 37 9.09 5.88 -1.46
N TYR A 38 8.32 5.11 -2.23
CA TYR A 38 6.98 4.65 -1.85
C TYR A 38 7.00 3.77 -0.58
N ASP A 39 7.98 2.88 -0.44
CA ASP A 39 8.16 2.06 0.75
C ASP A 39 8.52 2.90 1.97
N THR A 40 9.36 3.93 1.77
CA THR A 40 9.72 4.94 2.78
C THR A 40 8.53 5.74 3.25
N LEU A 41 7.64 6.12 2.33
CA LEU A 41 6.39 6.79 2.66
C LEU A 41 5.53 5.93 3.58
N VAL A 42 5.27 4.67 3.21
CA VAL A 42 4.46 3.74 4.02
C VAL A 42 5.06 3.56 5.42
N ILE A 43 6.36 3.31 5.51
CA ILE A 43 7.03 3.08 6.80
C ILE A 43 7.06 4.34 7.66
N SER A 44 7.21 5.51 7.05
CA SER A 44 7.16 6.79 7.77
C SER A 44 5.80 6.98 8.43
N TYR A 45 4.70 6.71 7.70
CA TYR A 45 3.35 6.77 8.26
C TYR A 45 3.14 5.79 9.42
N LEU A 46 3.72 4.59 9.37
CA LEU A 46 3.67 3.62 10.47
C LEU A 46 4.51 4.04 11.69
N ILE A 47 5.63 4.74 11.49
CA ILE A 47 6.52 5.16 12.57
C ILE A 47 6.02 6.44 13.28
N ILE A 48 5.32 7.33 12.59
CA ILE A 48 4.75 8.57 13.15
C ILE A 48 4.07 8.36 14.53
N PRO A 49 3.08 7.47 14.70
CA PRO A 49 2.40 7.30 15.98
C PRO A 49 3.36 6.79 17.08
N ILE A 50 4.32 5.93 16.73
CA ILE A 50 5.34 5.42 17.66
C ILE A 50 6.25 6.57 18.10
N PHE A 51 6.66 7.43 17.17
CA PHE A 51 7.54 8.56 17.42
C PHE A 51 6.90 9.58 18.36
N PHE A 52 5.64 9.96 18.12
CA PHE A 52 4.91 10.86 19.02
C PHE A 52 4.65 10.24 20.40
N LEU A 53 4.33 8.94 20.45
CA LEU A 53 4.21 8.24 21.72
C LEU A 53 5.55 8.24 22.49
N PHE A 54 6.67 8.08 21.79
CA PHE A 54 8.00 8.12 22.41
C PHE A 54 8.31 9.49 23.02
N ILE A 55 7.96 10.58 22.31
CA ILE A 55 8.07 11.95 22.84
C ILE A 55 7.19 12.13 24.07
N LEU A 56 5.93 11.70 24.00
CA LEU A 56 4.98 11.81 25.12
C LEU A 56 5.49 11.07 26.36
N LEU A 57 5.99 9.84 26.20
CA LEU A 57 6.54 9.05 27.30
C LEU A 57 7.79 9.70 27.93
N ALA A 58 8.61 10.35 27.11
CA ALA A 58 9.77 11.09 27.59
C ALA A 58 9.35 12.30 28.43
N LEU A 59 8.32 13.04 27.99
CA LEU A 59 7.78 14.21 28.71
C LEU A 59 7.11 13.82 30.03
N ILE A 60 6.34 12.73 30.05
CA ILE A 60 5.70 12.22 31.28
C ILE A 60 6.77 11.75 32.29
N GLY A 61 7.84 11.12 31.81
CA GLY A 61 8.97 10.73 32.66
C GLY A 61 8.60 9.72 33.75
N ASN A 62 7.51 8.97 33.61
CA ASN A 62 7.06 7.98 34.59
C ASN A 62 7.47 6.56 34.16
N GLN A 63 8.29 5.92 34.99
CA GLN A 63 8.79 4.56 34.73
C GLN A 63 7.69 3.52 34.55
N LYS A 64 6.62 3.59 35.35
CA LYS A 64 5.50 2.63 35.25
C LYS A 64 4.82 2.78 33.91
N ILE A 65 4.49 4.02 33.52
CA ILE A 65 3.83 4.30 32.23
C ILE A 65 4.71 3.84 31.06
N PHE A 66 6.02 4.07 31.13
CA PHE A 66 6.97 3.60 30.11
C PHE A 66 7.06 2.07 30.02
N LEU A 67 6.97 1.34 31.13
CA LEU A 67 6.94 -0.12 31.11
C LEU A 67 5.61 -0.64 30.54
N TRP A 68 4.50 -0.01 30.88
CA TRP A 68 3.17 -0.38 30.38
C TRP A 68 3.01 -0.13 28.89
N SER A 69 3.59 0.95 28.35
CA SER A 69 3.50 1.29 26.91
C SER A 69 4.22 0.29 26.00
N ARG A 70 5.11 -0.55 26.54
CA ARG A 70 5.79 -1.60 25.75
C ARG A 70 4.86 -2.67 25.23
N PHE A 71 3.81 -3.00 25.97
CA PHE A 71 2.84 -4.00 25.54
C PHE A 71 2.12 -3.57 24.26
N PRO A 72 1.44 -2.40 24.20
CA PRO A 72 0.79 -1.95 22.98
C PRO A 72 1.80 -1.65 21.86
N LEU A 73 3.01 -1.14 22.15
CA LEU A 73 4.06 -0.95 21.13
C LEU A 73 4.51 -2.27 20.50
N ARG A 74 4.68 -3.32 21.30
CA ARG A 74 5.03 -4.66 20.82
C ARG A 74 3.88 -5.26 20.01
N ALA A 75 2.64 -5.11 20.46
CA ALA A 75 1.47 -5.57 19.73
C ALA A 75 1.33 -4.86 18.38
N TYR A 76 1.52 -3.53 18.36
CA TYR A 76 1.55 -2.72 17.14
C TYR A 76 2.63 -3.20 16.17
N PHE A 77 3.86 -3.40 16.65
CA PHE A 77 4.96 -3.93 15.84
C PHE A 77 4.61 -5.30 15.24
N LEU A 78 4.10 -6.23 16.05
CA LEU A 78 3.73 -7.56 15.58
C LEU A 78 2.61 -7.50 14.55
N PHE A 79 1.55 -6.74 14.82
CA PHE A 79 0.43 -6.57 13.92
C PHE A 79 0.87 -6.09 12.54
N PHE A 80 1.61 -4.97 12.45
CA PHE A 80 2.08 -4.45 11.17
C PHE A 80 3.17 -5.32 10.52
N SER A 81 4.00 -6.01 11.32
CA SER A 81 4.99 -6.94 10.77
C SER A 81 4.34 -8.12 10.03
N LEU A 82 3.15 -8.55 10.44
CA LEU A 82 2.40 -9.64 9.80
C LEU A 82 1.47 -9.12 8.70
N LEU A 83 0.83 -7.98 8.94
CA LEU A 83 -0.13 -7.39 8.01
C LEU A 83 0.53 -6.96 6.69
N ILE A 84 1.70 -6.34 6.75
CA ILE A 84 2.37 -5.81 5.55
C ILE A 84 2.75 -6.93 4.56
N PRO A 85 3.48 -8.00 4.95
CA PRO A 85 3.73 -9.13 4.05
C PRO A 85 2.45 -9.77 3.54
N LEU A 86 1.42 -9.89 4.38
CA LEU A 86 0.13 -10.46 3.95
C LEU A 86 -0.46 -9.64 2.79
N ILE A 87 -0.51 -8.31 2.91
CA ILE A 87 -0.99 -7.43 1.84
C ILE A 87 -0.14 -7.58 0.58
N LEU A 88 1.19 -7.62 0.71
CA LEU A 88 2.10 -7.76 -0.43
C LEU A 88 1.94 -9.10 -1.16
N ILE A 89 1.76 -10.20 -0.42
CA ILE A 89 1.51 -11.53 -0.99
C ILE A 89 0.13 -11.57 -1.67
N SER A 90 -0.89 -10.98 -1.05
CA SER A 90 -2.22 -10.86 -1.66
C SER A 90 -2.18 -10.04 -2.95
N ASP A 91 -1.42 -8.95 -2.98
CA ASP A 91 -1.26 -8.11 -4.16
C ASP A 91 -0.54 -8.83 -5.29
N LEU A 92 0.53 -9.58 -4.99
CA LEU A 92 1.21 -10.44 -5.96
C LEU A 92 0.27 -11.51 -6.56
N GLY A 93 -0.50 -12.17 -5.70
CA GLY A 93 -1.48 -13.17 -6.15
C GLY A 93 -2.57 -12.55 -7.01
N PHE A 94 -3.07 -11.36 -6.63
CA PHE A 94 -4.06 -10.62 -7.39
C PHE A 94 -3.53 -10.19 -8.76
N TYR A 95 -2.30 -9.66 -8.80
CA TYR A 95 -1.64 -9.24 -10.03
C TYR A 95 -1.49 -10.40 -11.03
N SER A 96 -1.17 -11.60 -10.55
CA SER A 96 -1.03 -12.77 -11.42
C SER A 96 -2.29 -13.08 -12.24
N PHE A 97 -3.49 -12.83 -11.68
CA PHE A 97 -4.76 -13.04 -12.37
C PHE A 97 -5.23 -11.83 -13.17
N PHE A 98 -5.13 -10.63 -12.59
CA PHE A 98 -5.75 -9.43 -13.15
C PHE A 98 -4.78 -8.53 -13.92
N GLN A 99 -3.48 -8.82 -13.86
CA GLN A 99 -2.38 -8.01 -14.44
C GLN A 99 -2.45 -6.53 -14.02
N ASP A 100 -2.97 -6.30 -12.81
CA ASP A 100 -3.07 -5.01 -12.15
C ASP A 100 -2.91 -5.22 -10.65
N HIS A 101 -2.44 -4.20 -9.94
CA HIS A 101 -2.40 -4.23 -8.47
C HIS A 101 -3.81 -4.28 -7.89
N ILE A 102 -3.92 -4.53 -6.59
CA ILE A 102 -5.19 -4.51 -5.85
C ILE A 102 -6.01 -3.27 -6.22
N ASN A 103 -7.11 -3.50 -6.92
CA ASN A 103 -8.07 -2.50 -7.37
C ASN A 103 -9.47 -2.82 -6.83
N ILE A 104 -10.50 -2.07 -7.26
CA ILE A 104 -11.86 -2.21 -6.72
C ILE A 104 -12.43 -3.65 -6.83
N LEU A 105 -11.96 -4.43 -7.82
CA LEU A 105 -12.38 -5.83 -8.02
C LEU A 105 -11.96 -6.73 -6.84
N PHE A 106 -10.94 -6.33 -6.08
CA PHE A 106 -10.51 -7.06 -4.89
C PHE A 106 -11.64 -7.26 -3.88
N PHE A 107 -12.56 -6.29 -3.74
CA PHE A 107 -13.73 -6.46 -2.86
C PHE A 107 -14.78 -7.40 -3.45
N GLY A 108 -14.91 -7.46 -4.78
CA GLY A 108 -15.77 -8.40 -5.46
C GLY A 108 -15.40 -9.86 -5.14
N LEU A 109 -14.11 -10.15 -4.93
CA LEU A 109 -13.63 -11.49 -4.54
C LEU A 109 -14.19 -12.00 -3.20
N PHE A 110 -14.62 -11.09 -2.32
CA PHE A 110 -15.23 -11.43 -1.03
C PHE A 110 -16.76 -11.37 -1.06
N GLU A 111 -17.32 -10.66 -2.05
CA GLU A 111 -18.76 -10.52 -2.26
C GLU A 111 -19.30 -11.66 -3.13
N ASP A 112 -18.48 -12.16 -4.06
CA ASP A 112 -18.74 -13.34 -4.89
C ASP A 112 -18.18 -14.61 -4.24
N ASP A 113 -18.70 -15.77 -4.67
CA ASP A 113 -18.50 -17.11 -4.11
C ASP A 113 -17.06 -17.41 -3.62
N THR A 114 -16.77 -17.07 -2.36
CA THR A 114 -15.42 -17.12 -1.77
C THR A 114 -14.83 -18.53 -1.75
N SER A 115 -15.69 -19.54 -1.77
CA SER A 115 -15.29 -20.94 -1.78
C SER A 115 -14.56 -21.29 -3.07
N ALA A 116 -15.09 -20.85 -4.21
CA ALA A 116 -14.49 -21.08 -5.52
C ALA A 116 -13.14 -20.35 -5.66
N LEU A 117 -13.00 -19.18 -5.05
CA LEU A 117 -11.74 -18.45 -4.99
C LEU A 117 -10.66 -19.25 -4.24
N ILE A 118 -10.97 -19.75 -3.04
CA ILE A 118 -10.02 -20.53 -2.24
C ILE A 118 -9.61 -21.81 -2.97
N GLU A 119 -10.55 -22.49 -3.63
CA GLU A 119 -10.26 -23.68 -4.43
C GLU A 119 -9.31 -23.37 -5.60
N SER A 120 -9.55 -22.26 -6.31
CA SER A 120 -8.67 -21.78 -7.37
C SER A 120 -7.27 -21.46 -6.87
N ILE A 121 -7.14 -20.79 -5.72
CA ILE A 121 -5.85 -20.47 -5.12
C ILE A 121 -5.10 -21.76 -4.73
N TYR A 122 -5.80 -22.71 -4.09
CA TYR A 122 -5.21 -23.99 -3.68
C TYR A 122 -4.72 -24.81 -4.88
N LYS A 123 -5.44 -24.78 -6.01
CA LYS A 123 -5.09 -25.53 -7.21
C LYS A 123 -3.93 -24.90 -7.99
N ASN A 124 -3.87 -23.57 -8.04
CA ASN A 124 -2.96 -22.84 -8.92
C ASN A 124 -1.69 -22.35 -8.21
N TYR A 125 -1.67 -22.30 -6.88
CA TYR A 125 -0.51 -21.83 -6.10
C TYR A 125 -0.12 -22.82 -4.99
N PRO A 126 1.17 -22.87 -4.63
CA PRO A 126 1.68 -23.67 -3.51
C PRO A 126 1.26 -23.05 -2.17
N LEU A 127 -0.03 -23.11 -1.85
CA LEU A 127 -0.64 -22.47 -0.68
C LEU A 127 -0.07 -23.04 0.63
N VAL A 128 0.19 -24.33 0.68
CA VAL A 128 0.73 -25.00 1.87
C VAL A 128 2.14 -24.52 2.18
N GLU A 129 3.00 -24.43 1.16
CA GLU A 129 4.36 -23.94 1.26
C GLU A 129 4.38 -22.45 1.67
N ALA A 130 3.50 -21.64 1.07
CA ALA A 130 3.34 -20.25 1.43
C ALA A 130 2.90 -20.08 2.90
N LEU A 131 1.96 -20.91 3.38
CA LEU A 131 1.52 -20.90 4.78
C LEU A 131 2.63 -21.33 5.75
N ILE A 132 3.44 -22.33 5.38
CA ILE A 132 4.61 -22.75 6.18
C ILE A 132 5.61 -21.60 6.28
N LEU A 133 5.97 -20.97 5.16
CA LEU A 133 6.92 -19.85 5.13
C LEU A 133 6.40 -18.65 5.92
N PHE A 134 5.11 -18.33 5.79
CA PHE A 134 4.48 -17.24 6.54
C PHE A 134 4.46 -17.54 8.05
N THR A 135 4.21 -18.80 8.43
CA THR A 135 4.27 -19.24 9.83
C THR A 135 5.67 -19.12 10.41
N LEU A 136 6.70 -19.57 9.67
CA LEU A 136 8.10 -19.42 10.05
C LEU A 136 8.49 -17.94 10.21
N TYR A 137 8.04 -17.10 9.27
CA TYR A 137 8.21 -15.66 9.35
C TYR A 137 7.51 -15.06 10.59
N ALA A 138 6.31 -15.52 10.93
CA ALA A 138 5.59 -15.07 12.12
C ALA A 138 6.33 -15.43 13.41
N PHE A 139 6.88 -16.64 13.51
CA PHE A 139 7.75 -17.03 14.62
C PHE A 139 9.01 -16.18 14.69
N PHE A 140 9.64 -15.90 13.55
CA PHE A 140 10.80 -15.02 13.47
C PHE A 140 10.47 -13.59 13.94
N SER A 141 9.36 -13.02 13.47
CA SER A 141 8.90 -11.69 13.91
C SER A 141 8.60 -11.67 15.41
N PHE A 142 7.97 -12.72 15.93
CA PHE A 142 7.75 -12.88 17.37
C PHE A 142 9.06 -12.92 18.15
N TYR A 143 10.05 -13.69 17.69
CA TYR A 143 11.39 -13.74 18.29
C TYR A 143 12.08 -12.37 18.27
N CYS A 144 12.07 -11.67 17.12
CA CYS A 144 12.59 -10.31 17.00
C CYS A 144 11.90 -9.35 17.99
N SER A 145 10.58 -9.46 18.15
CA SER A 145 9.83 -8.61 19.08
C SER A 145 10.29 -8.77 20.53
N LEU A 146 10.71 -9.97 20.95
CA LEU A 146 11.25 -10.22 22.29
C LEU A 146 12.61 -9.54 22.50
N LYS A 147 13.42 -9.42 21.44
CA LYS A 147 14.73 -8.76 21.47
C LYS A 147 14.60 -7.24 21.41
N ILE A 148 13.66 -6.72 20.61
CA ILE A 148 13.40 -5.28 20.47
C ILE A 148 12.72 -4.71 21.73
N PHE A 149 11.81 -5.48 22.34
CA PHE A 149 11.07 -5.08 23.54
C PHE A 149 11.43 -5.98 24.75
N PRO A 150 12.69 -5.95 25.24
CA PRO A 150 13.12 -6.81 26.33
C PRO A 150 12.38 -6.47 27.64
N LYS A 151 11.94 -7.51 28.35
CA LYS A 151 11.28 -7.37 29.66
C LYS A 151 12.23 -6.71 30.67
N GLY A 152 11.72 -5.77 31.47
CA GLY A 152 12.44 -5.20 32.62
C GLY A 152 13.61 -4.26 32.31
N SER A 153 14.04 -4.11 31.05
CA SER A 153 15.14 -3.21 30.71
C SER A 153 14.73 -1.75 30.89
N LEU A 154 15.40 -1.00 31.78
CA LEU A 154 15.21 0.46 31.90
C LEU A 154 16.21 1.25 31.06
N LYS A 155 17.07 0.60 30.28
CA LYS A 155 18.13 1.28 29.50
C LYS A 155 17.56 2.35 28.56
N SER A 156 16.48 2.03 27.85
CA SER A 156 15.77 2.98 26.97
C SER A 156 15.10 4.12 27.74
N TYR A 157 14.61 3.86 28.96
CA TYR A 157 14.03 4.89 29.83
C TYR A 157 15.10 5.87 30.32
N PHE A 158 16.25 5.36 30.77
CA PHE A 158 17.38 6.20 31.18
C PHE A 158 18.00 6.97 30.01
N PHE A 159 17.99 6.39 28.81
CA PHE A 159 18.38 7.09 27.58
C PHE A 159 17.44 8.27 27.28
N LEU A 160 16.12 8.07 27.42
CA LEU A 160 15.10 9.11 27.27
C LEU A 160 15.23 10.24 28.28
N ARG A 161 15.56 9.90 29.53
CA ARG A 161 15.73 10.86 30.63
C ARG A 161 17.15 11.42 30.75
N GLY A 162 18.01 11.18 29.76
CA GLY A 162 19.36 11.73 29.70
C GLY A 162 19.38 13.26 29.56
N SER A 163 20.49 13.82 29.11
CA SER A 163 20.59 15.26 28.84
C SER A 163 19.45 15.72 27.92
N LEU A 164 18.71 16.75 28.35
CA LEU A 164 17.62 17.37 27.56
C LEU A 164 18.10 17.77 26.16
N LEU A 165 19.35 18.24 26.04
CA LEU A 165 19.95 18.59 24.76
C LEU A 165 20.04 17.39 23.81
N LYS A 166 20.40 16.21 24.32
CA LYS A 166 20.49 14.96 23.54
C LYS A 166 19.10 14.50 23.10
N PHE A 167 18.12 14.53 24.01
CA PHE A 167 16.75 14.16 23.71
C PHE A 167 16.12 15.09 22.65
N SER A 168 16.27 16.41 22.82
CA SER A 168 15.81 17.40 21.85
C SER A 168 16.48 17.24 20.49
N GLY A 169 17.80 17.03 20.46
CA GLY A 169 18.53 16.80 19.20
C GLY A 169 18.06 15.55 18.45
N ILE A 170 17.88 14.43 19.16
CA ILE A 170 17.36 13.18 18.56
C ILE A 170 15.91 13.36 18.09
N SER A 171 15.09 14.07 18.84
CA SER A 171 13.70 14.33 18.47
C SER A 171 13.60 15.22 17.24
N ILE A 172 14.40 16.29 17.16
CA ILE A 172 14.46 17.16 15.98
C ILE A 172 14.93 16.38 14.75
N LEU A 173 16.00 15.60 14.88
CA LEU A 173 16.49 14.76 13.79
C LEU A 173 15.44 13.74 13.33
N GLY A 174 14.78 13.06 14.28
CA GLY A 174 13.70 12.13 13.98
C GLY A 174 12.53 12.80 13.28
N PHE A 175 12.17 14.02 13.69
CA PHE A 175 11.13 14.80 13.04
C PHE A 175 11.50 15.18 11.60
N ILE A 176 12.73 15.63 11.35
CA ILE A 176 13.22 15.94 9.99
C ILE A 176 13.16 14.69 9.10
N LEU A 177 13.67 13.56 9.59
CA LEU A 177 13.66 12.28 8.88
C LEU A 177 12.25 11.81 8.55
N LEU A 178 11.32 11.88 9.50
CA LEU A 178 9.93 11.49 9.29
C LEU A 178 9.19 12.45 8.36
N PHE A 179 9.48 13.75 8.44
CA PHE A 179 8.86 14.74 7.56
C PHE A 179 9.29 14.52 6.10
N GLY A 180 10.59 14.30 5.87
CA GLY A 180 11.09 13.95 4.53
C GLY A 180 10.54 12.60 4.05
N GLY A 181 10.55 11.58 4.91
CA GLY A 181 10.06 10.25 4.57
C GLY A 181 8.56 10.23 4.24
N ALA A 182 7.72 10.90 5.03
CA ALA A 182 6.28 10.97 4.81
C ALA A 182 5.89 11.78 3.56
N ARG A 183 6.74 12.73 3.14
CA ARG A 183 6.61 13.41 1.83
C ARG A 183 7.07 12.56 0.65
N GLY A 184 7.69 11.41 0.90
CA GLY A 184 8.32 10.58 -0.13
C GLY A 184 9.64 11.17 -0.65
N GLY A 185 10.33 11.98 0.17
CA GLY A 185 11.63 12.59 -0.14
C GLY A 185 11.71 14.07 0.28
N TYR A 186 12.89 14.66 0.09
CA TYR A 186 13.17 16.09 0.33
C TYR A 186 13.13 16.95 -0.93
N GLY A 187 12.50 16.46 -2.00
CA GLY A 187 12.31 17.21 -3.24
C GLY A 187 11.11 18.16 -3.16
N ASP A 188 10.92 18.95 -4.21
CA ASP A 188 9.91 20.03 -4.26
C ASP A 188 8.46 19.53 -4.28
N LEU A 189 8.23 18.27 -4.67
CA LEU A 189 6.90 17.68 -4.81
C LEU A 189 6.69 16.53 -3.81
N VAL A 190 5.52 16.54 -3.17
CA VAL A 190 5.04 15.40 -2.37
C VAL A 190 4.80 14.22 -3.31
N LEU A 191 5.37 13.08 -2.97
CA LEU A 191 5.22 11.87 -3.77
C LEU A 191 3.76 11.41 -3.75
N SER A 192 3.09 11.59 -4.88
CA SER A 192 1.75 11.06 -5.12
C SER A 192 1.86 9.81 -5.99
N PRO A 193 1.06 8.75 -5.72
CA PRO A 193 0.95 7.61 -6.62
C PRO A 193 0.52 7.98 -8.04
N LYS A 194 0.02 9.21 -8.26
CA LYS A 194 -0.28 9.77 -9.59
C LYS A 194 0.96 10.04 -10.45
N TYR A 195 2.15 10.06 -9.86
CA TYR A 195 3.42 10.23 -10.57
C TYR A 195 4.12 8.89 -10.84
N SER A 196 3.38 7.77 -10.80
CA SER A 196 3.88 6.46 -11.20
C SER A 196 4.13 6.33 -12.71
N ASP A 197 3.60 7.25 -13.53
CA ASP A 197 3.62 7.13 -14.98
C ASP A 197 4.87 7.77 -15.60
N PHE A 198 6.04 7.29 -15.15
CA PHE A 198 7.34 7.82 -15.58
C PHE A 198 7.94 7.07 -16.79
N SER A 199 7.51 5.84 -17.05
CA SER A 199 7.89 5.05 -18.22
C SER A 199 6.70 4.86 -19.18
N LYS A 200 7.00 4.53 -20.44
CA LYS A 200 6.01 4.13 -21.44
C LYS A 200 5.40 2.76 -21.14
N SER A 201 6.10 1.93 -20.37
CA SER A 201 5.62 0.61 -19.97
C SER A 201 4.81 0.70 -18.68
N GLU A 202 3.54 0.32 -18.75
CA GLU A 202 2.65 0.24 -17.58
C GLU A 202 3.19 -0.73 -16.53
N PHE A 203 3.77 -1.86 -16.95
CA PHE A 203 4.40 -2.83 -16.05
C PHE A 203 5.51 -2.21 -15.19
N ILE A 204 6.38 -1.37 -15.79
CA ILE A 204 7.46 -0.69 -15.06
C ILE A 204 6.88 0.34 -14.08
N ASN A 205 5.84 1.05 -14.48
CA ASN A 205 5.15 2.02 -13.63
C ASN A 205 4.50 1.33 -12.41
N GLN A 206 3.87 0.18 -12.64
CA GLN A 206 3.27 -0.66 -11.61
C GLN A 206 4.33 -1.24 -10.66
N MET A 207 5.48 -1.69 -11.16
CA MET A 207 6.60 -2.21 -10.35
C MET A 207 7.07 -1.24 -9.24
N ALA A 208 6.96 0.07 -9.47
CA ALA A 208 7.30 1.06 -8.46
C ALA A 208 6.28 1.06 -7.29
N ILE A 209 4.99 0.87 -7.57
CA ILE A 209 3.93 0.92 -6.57
C ILE A 209 3.97 -0.35 -5.71
N ASN A 210 3.77 -0.21 -4.40
CA ASN A 210 3.61 -1.35 -3.51
C ASN A 210 2.12 -1.64 -3.23
N GLY A 211 1.80 -2.91 -2.97
CA GLY A 211 0.42 -3.35 -2.71
C GLY A 211 -0.26 -2.66 -1.52
N VAL A 212 0.49 -2.10 -0.57
CA VAL A 212 -0.08 -1.32 0.55
C VAL A 212 -0.67 -0.01 0.05
N ILE A 213 0.04 0.71 -0.82
CA ILE A 213 -0.45 1.93 -1.46
C ILE A 213 -1.63 1.61 -2.39
N ALA A 214 -1.55 0.50 -3.14
CA ALA A 214 -2.64 0.06 -4.01
C ALA A 214 -3.93 -0.22 -3.20
N LEU A 215 -3.83 -1.02 -2.14
CA LEU A 215 -4.94 -1.31 -1.25
C LEU A 215 -5.54 -0.05 -0.62
N ASP A 216 -4.70 0.87 -0.13
CA ASP A 216 -5.14 2.14 0.46
C ASP A 216 -5.85 3.05 -0.57
N LYS A 217 -5.33 3.14 -1.81
CA LYS A 217 -6.01 3.82 -2.93
C LYS A 217 -7.38 3.19 -3.19
N THR A 218 -7.44 1.87 -3.23
CA THR A 218 -8.64 1.08 -3.49
C THR A 218 -9.70 1.22 -2.40
N ILE A 219 -9.30 1.19 -1.12
CA ILE A 219 -10.20 1.46 0.01
C ILE A 219 -10.81 2.86 -0.11
N ARG A 220 -9.99 3.88 -0.43
CA ARG A 220 -10.51 5.25 -0.62
C ARG A 220 -11.51 5.35 -1.76
N VAL A 221 -11.28 4.64 -2.87
CA VAL A 221 -12.22 4.57 -4.00
C VAL A 221 -13.52 3.91 -3.54
N ARG A 222 -13.46 2.75 -2.87
CA ARG A 222 -14.65 2.05 -2.35
C ARG A 222 -15.46 2.95 -1.40
N VAL A 223 -14.81 3.59 -0.45
CA VAL A 223 -15.46 4.50 0.51
C VAL A 223 -16.11 5.68 -0.20
N ARG A 224 -15.47 6.24 -1.24
CA ARG A 224 -16.03 7.32 -2.05
C ARG A 224 -17.25 6.86 -2.84
N ASN A 225 -17.15 5.73 -3.53
CA ASN A 225 -18.22 5.20 -4.37
C ASN A 225 -19.45 4.79 -3.57
N ASN A 226 -19.27 4.39 -2.30
CA ASN A 226 -20.36 4.00 -1.42
C ASN A 226 -21.06 5.18 -0.72
N ARG A 227 -20.62 6.43 -0.95
CA ARG A 227 -21.33 7.58 -0.39
C ARG A 227 -22.64 7.78 -1.12
N LYS A 228 -23.72 8.07 -0.38
CA LYS A 228 -25.07 8.24 -0.92
C LYS A 228 -25.19 9.36 -1.96
N ASP A 229 -24.30 10.35 -1.89
CA ASP A 229 -24.21 11.50 -2.77
C ASP A 229 -23.23 11.32 -3.94
N PHE A 230 -22.60 10.14 -4.06
CA PHE A 230 -21.65 9.89 -5.13
C PHE A 230 -22.36 9.74 -6.49
N ASN A 231 -22.17 10.74 -7.36
CA ASN A 231 -22.60 10.68 -8.75
C ASN A 231 -21.37 10.41 -9.63
N LEU A 232 -21.32 9.22 -10.24
CA LEU A 232 -20.21 8.81 -11.11
C LEU A 232 -20.10 9.69 -12.35
N ALA A 233 -21.22 10.08 -12.96
CA ALA A 233 -21.21 10.97 -14.13
C ALA A 233 -20.56 12.30 -13.77
N LYS A 234 -20.92 12.88 -12.62
CA LYS A 234 -20.26 14.08 -12.09
C LYS A 234 -18.76 13.89 -11.83
N ALA A 235 -18.38 12.77 -11.22
CA ALA A 235 -16.98 12.48 -10.92
C ALA A 235 -16.11 12.31 -12.18
N MET A 236 -16.72 11.90 -13.29
CA MET A 236 -16.07 11.73 -14.59
C MET A 236 -16.15 12.99 -15.47
N GLY A 237 -16.84 14.04 -15.04
CA GLY A 237 -17.02 15.29 -15.81
C GLY A 237 -18.32 15.37 -16.62
N TYR A 238 -19.09 14.28 -16.69
CA TYR A 238 -20.32 14.15 -17.48
C TYR A 238 -21.60 14.52 -16.73
N GLU A 239 -21.56 15.46 -15.76
CA GLU A 239 -22.70 15.73 -14.87
C GLU A 239 -24.00 16.07 -15.62
N ASN A 240 -23.90 16.68 -16.81
CA ASN A 240 -25.03 17.05 -17.66
C ASN A 240 -24.82 16.73 -19.15
N ASP A 241 -23.76 16.02 -19.51
CA ASP A 241 -23.41 15.74 -20.90
C ASP A 241 -23.31 14.24 -21.16
N ILE A 242 -24.49 13.63 -21.36
CA ILE A 242 -24.58 12.21 -21.73
C ILE A 242 -24.04 11.99 -23.14
N HIS A 243 -24.10 12.99 -24.01
CA HIS A 243 -23.64 12.90 -25.39
C HIS A 243 -22.12 12.81 -25.45
N GLU A 244 -21.41 13.64 -24.67
CA GLU A 244 -19.96 13.57 -24.51
C GLU A 244 -19.54 12.21 -23.92
N ALA A 245 -20.25 11.73 -22.88
CA ALA A 245 -19.97 10.42 -22.29
C ALA A 245 -20.10 9.25 -23.30
N PHE A 246 -21.13 9.28 -24.16
CA PHE A 246 -21.33 8.27 -25.19
C PHE A 246 -20.40 8.46 -26.39
N ALA A 247 -20.04 9.69 -26.73
CA ALA A 247 -19.09 10.00 -27.79
C ALA A 247 -17.70 9.45 -27.45
N ASP A 248 -17.25 9.69 -26.22
CA ASP A 248 -15.96 9.20 -25.72
C ASP A 248 -15.95 7.67 -25.60
N TYR A 249 -17.06 7.06 -25.18
CA TYR A 249 -17.17 5.60 -25.07
C TYR A 249 -17.20 4.89 -26.42
N LEU A 250 -17.94 5.43 -27.40
CA LEU A 250 -18.14 4.80 -28.71
C LEU A 250 -17.09 5.24 -29.75
N GLY A 251 -16.34 6.32 -29.50
CA GLY A 251 -15.39 6.90 -30.43
C GLY A 251 -16.04 7.52 -31.67
N ILE A 252 -17.32 7.89 -31.60
CA ILE A 252 -18.10 8.48 -32.69
C ILE A 252 -18.88 9.71 -32.19
N ASP A 253 -19.08 10.69 -33.06
CA ASP A 253 -19.92 11.85 -32.73
C ASP A 253 -21.38 11.42 -32.62
N VAL A 254 -21.95 11.56 -31.41
CA VAL A 254 -23.35 11.25 -31.10
C VAL A 254 -24.16 12.49 -30.77
N SER A 255 -23.62 13.70 -30.95
CA SER A 255 -24.25 14.98 -30.56
C SER A 255 -25.68 15.18 -31.10
N LEU A 256 -26.00 14.56 -32.25
CA LEU A 256 -27.32 14.62 -32.90
C LEU A 256 -28.27 13.46 -32.51
N THR A 257 -27.81 12.49 -31.71
CA THR A 257 -28.60 11.31 -31.33
C THR A 257 -29.50 11.65 -30.15
N ASP A 258 -30.76 11.21 -30.21
CA ASP A 258 -31.70 11.41 -29.11
C ASP A 258 -31.24 10.69 -27.84
N GLN A 259 -31.36 11.35 -26.69
CA GLN A 259 -30.93 10.81 -25.41
C GLN A 259 -31.61 9.48 -25.07
N GLY A 260 -32.88 9.30 -25.45
CA GLY A 260 -33.62 8.05 -25.23
C GLY A 260 -33.05 6.89 -26.05
N GLN A 261 -32.51 7.15 -27.23
CA GLN A 261 -31.83 6.15 -28.06
C GLN A 261 -30.47 5.75 -27.44
N LEU A 262 -29.69 6.72 -26.95
CA LEU A 262 -28.43 6.45 -26.25
C LEU A 262 -28.65 5.57 -25.01
N ILE A 263 -29.65 5.89 -24.19
CA ILE A 263 -29.99 5.08 -23.00
C ILE A 263 -30.44 3.66 -23.38
N ASN A 264 -31.07 3.47 -24.54
CA ASN A 264 -31.47 2.13 -24.98
C ASN A 264 -30.27 1.27 -25.41
N LEU A 265 -29.12 1.86 -25.81
CA LEU A 265 -27.90 1.11 -26.14
C LEU A 265 -27.30 0.41 -24.92
N ILE A 266 -27.48 0.98 -23.73
CA ILE A 266 -26.95 0.42 -22.46
C ILE A 266 -27.97 -0.46 -21.72
N LYS A 267 -29.24 -0.48 -22.16
CA LYS A 267 -30.23 -1.40 -21.60
C LYS A 267 -29.94 -2.82 -22.07
N ARG A 268 -29.44 -3.65 -21.16
CA ARG A 268 -29.30 -5.10 -21.37
C ARG A 268 -30.68 -5.69 -21.68
N LYS A 269 -30.88 -6.17 -22.90
CA LYS A 269 -32.02 -7.03 -23.24
C LYS A 269 -31.66 -8.46 -22.86
N THR A 270 -32.14 -8.94 -21.71
CA THR A 270 -32.16 -10.38 -21.43
C THR A 270 -33.21 -11.02 -22.31
N SER A 271 -32.77 -11.76 -23.33
CA SER A 271 -33.58 -12.71 -24.11
C SER A 271 -33.75 -14.01 -23.36
#